data_AF-A0A932C4D4-F1
#
_entry.id   AF-A0A932C4D4-F1
#
_cell.length_a   1.000
_cell.length_b   1.000
_cell.length_c   1.000
_cell.angle_alpha   90.00
_cell.angle_beta   90.00
_cell.angle_gamma   90.00
#
_symmetry.space_group_name_H-M   'P 1'
#
loop_
_entity.id
_entity.type
_entity.pdbx_description
1 polymer ?
#
loop_
_entity_poly.entity_id
_entity_poly.type
_entity_poly.pdbx_seq_one_letter_code
_entity_poly.pdbx_strand_id
1 'polypeptide(L)'
;MKPALLVAALQVLVLAFMAGQREWISRTGTPLVLRTAPVDPNDPMRGAYVRLTYEASFVPAALCRGAVAKWMMTPGYSGLLAVRDRVVYAAMNINPHGLAELTSLSDTPPATGPCLRGRVVSADTSGVNVRYGIEALFMHKSAAQKMEETSVKKAGAPMDVTVAVGSSGIAVLKDTAWEPLGITFALDPRPRRDNNDPQRWQPQPLTGLTVTLHNYGDQELAVVDLPGAQSFRLVRNTRMTGGNYVWAGEKTTDRPVPTAADIVVLKPGAKHSVHLDFTQPQWWVVDTRKPEAGPMPLQKIPQQDAWSASFRLEYAPPSVEKIRGLPHADLIRHAPLRSRAFNANQGVD
;
A
#
# COMPACT_ATOMS: atom_id res chain seq x y z
N MET A 1 47.20 1.37 31.07
CA MET A 1 45.89 1.03 31.66
C MET A 1 44.87 2.18 31.60
N LYS A 2 45.20 3.41 32.00
CA LYS A 2 44.27 4.57 31.98
C LYS A 2 43.61 4.92 30.62
N PRO A 3 44.30 4.91 29.46
CA PRO A 3 43.67 5.27 28.19
C PRO A 3 42.68 4.20 27.69
N ALA A 4 42.94 2.92 27.97
CA ALA A 4 42.03 1.84 27.58
C ALA A 4 40.69 1.91 28.32
N LEU A 5 40.72 2.29 29.61
CA LEU A 5 39.51 2.48 30.41
C LEU A 5 38.68 3.67 29.92
N LEU A 6 39.34 4.76 29.50
CA LEU A 6 38.70 5.93 28.89
C LEU A 6 38.04 5.58 27.55
N VAL A 7 38.71 4.81 26.70
CA VAL A 7 38.16 4.36 25.41
C VAL A 7 36.96 3.44 25.64
N ALA A 8 37.06 2.49 26.58
CA ALA A 8 35.94 1.61 26.92
C ALA A 8 34.74 2.39 27.49
N ALA A 9 34.98 3.35 28.38
CA ALA A 9 33.93 4.21 28.92
C ALA A 9 33.25 5.06 27.84
N LEU A 10 34.04 5.61 26.89
CA LEU A 10 33.50 6.36 25.75
C LEU A 10 32.63 5.47 24.85
N GLN A 11 33.05 4.24 24.58
CA GLN A 11 32.26 3.28 23.80
C GLN A 11 30.92 2.96 24.47
N VAL A 12 30.92 2.70 25.78
CA VAL A 12 29.69 2.46 26.55
C VAL A 12 28.79 3.69 26.54
N LEU A 13 29.35 4.90 26.67
CA LEU A 13 28.58 6.14 26.63
C LEU A 13 27.91 6.37 25.27
N VAL A 14 28.62 6.10 24.16
CA VAL A 14 28.04 6.20 22.81
C VAL A 14 26.88 5.22 22.65
N LEU A 15 27.03 3.97 23.10
CA LEU A 15 25.95 2.98 23.05
C LEU A 15 24.75 3.38 23.92
N ALA A 16 25.00 3.87 25.13
CA ALA A 16 23.97 4.37 26.04
C ALA A 16 23.23 5.58 25.44
N PHE A 17 23.95 6.49 24.79
CA PHE A 17 23.35 7.62 24.08
C PHE A 17 22.45 7.17 22.92
N MET A 18 22.92 6.22 22.10
CA MET A 18 22.13 5.67 20.99
C MET A 18 20.86 4.96 21.47
N ALA A 19 20.94 4.21 22.57
CA ALA A 19 19.79 3.55 23.18
C ALA A 19 18.83 4.57 23.82
N GLY A 20 19.38 5.51 24.60
CA GLY A 20 18.61 6.57 25.27
C GLY A 20 17.87 7.47 24.30
N GLN A 21 18.46 7.80 23.15
CA GLN A 21 17.79 8.58 22.10
C GLN A 21 16.55 7.84 21.56
N ARG A 22 16.64 6.53 21.32
CA ARG A 22 15.50 5.73 20.83
C ARG A 22 14.41 5.62 21.88
N GLU A 23 14.78 5.42 23.14
CA GLU A 23 13.82 5.37 24.25
C GLU A 23 13.15 6.73 24.48
N TRP A 24 13.88 7.84 24.34
CA TRP A 24 13.32 9.18 24.39
C TRP A 24 12.30 9.40 23.28
N ILE A 25 12.64 9.07 22.02
CA ILE A 25 11.71 9.16 20.89
C ILE A 25 10.50 8.26 21.12
N SER A 26 10.70 7.06 21.66
CA SER A 26 9.62 6.18 22.06
C SER A 26 8.64 6.91 22.99
N ARG A 27 9.11 7.65 24.00
CA ARG A 27 8.23 8.31 24.97
C ARG A 27 7.63 9.64 24.51
N THR A 28 8.39 10.46 23.79
CA THR A 28 8.02 11.86 23.49
C THR A 28 7.82 12.14 22.01
N GLY A 29 8.05 11.16 21.13
CA GLY A 29 7.90 11.33 19.69
C GLY A 29 6.45 11.50 19.28
N THR A 30 6.23 12.15 18.14
CA THR A 30 4.90 12.30 17.55
C THR A 30 4.39 10.94 17.09
N PRO A 31 3.23 10.46 17.57
CA PRO A 31 2.67 9.19 17.13
C PRO A 31 2.16 9.31 15.69
N LEU A 32 2.57 8.39 14.83
CA LEU A 32 2.05 8.20 13.47
C LEU A 32 1.61 6.75 13.29
N VAL A 33 0.52 6.55 12.55
CA VAL A 33 0.04 5.20 12.20
C VAL A 33 0.36 4.94 10.74
N LEU A 34 1.24 3.97 10.47
CA LEU A 34 1.67 3.59 9.12
C LEU A 34 1.01 2.28 8.70
N ARG A 35 0.43 2.26 7.52
CA ARG A 35 -0.16 1.05 6.95
C ARG A 35 0.89 0.16 6.31
N THR A 36 0.88 -1.13 6.65
CA THR A 36 1.65 -2.13 5.90
C THR A 36 1.01 -2.33 4.53
N ALA A 37 1.84 -2.43 3.50
CA ALA A 37 1.37 -2.91 2.21
C ALA A 37 0.80 -4.33 2.36
N PRO A 38 -0.22 -4.72 1.58
CA PRO A 38 -0.61 -6.12 1.43
C PRO A 38 0.61 -6.95 1.01
N VAL A 39 1.06 -7.87 1.87
CA VAL A 39 2.19 -8.78 1.64
C VAL A 39 1.65 -10.22 1.57
N ASP A 40 2.15 -11.00 0.60
CA ASP A 40 1.86 -12.43 0.45
C ASP A 40 2.28 -13.20 1.72
N PRO A 41 1.43 -14.08 2.28
CA PRO A 41 1.80 -14.97 3.39
C PRO A 41 3.07 -15.81 3.17
N ASN A 42 3.53 -15.94 1.92
CA ASN A 42 4.67 -16.76 1.54
C ASN A 42 6.04 -16.07 1.62
N ASP A 43 6.18 -14.83 2.12
CA ASP A 43 7.53 -14.29 2.39
C ASP A 43 8.10 -14.98 3.65
N PRO A 44 9.10 -15.87 3.52
CA PRO A 44 9.59 -16.64 4.65
C PRO A 44 10.26 -15.73 5.68
N MET A 45 9.76 -15.77 6.93
CA MET A 45 10.40 -15.10 8.05
C MET A 45 11.79 -15.68 8.30
N ARG A 46 12.83 -14.85 8.15
CA ARG A 46 14.25 -15.23 8.35
C ARG A 46 14.65 -15.22 9.84
N GLY A 47 13.90 -15.91 10.69
CA GLY A 47 14.19 -16.06 12.13
C GLY A 47 13.20 -15.36 13.06
N ALA A 48 13.69 -14.74 14.14
CA ALA A 48 12.89 -14.15 15.23
C ALA A 48 12.35 -12.73 14.93
N TYR A 49 12.11 -12.37 13.67
CA TYR A 49 11.56 -11.05 13.33
C TYR A 49 10.70 -11.08 12.06
N VAL A 50 9.59 -10.34 12.07
CA VAL A 50 8.68 -10.17 10.92
C VAL A 50 9.18 -9.01 10.06
N ARG A 51 9.23 -9.20 8.74
CA ARG A 51 9.54 -8.11 7.80
C ARG A 51 8.28 -7.32 7.47
N LEU A 52 8.30 -6.03 7.78
CA LEU A 52 7.23 -5.10 7.47
C LEU A 52 7.57 -4.35 6.18
N THR A 53 6.62 -4.30 5.24
CA THR A 53 6.67 -3.38 4.10
C THR A 53 5.57 -2.36 4.29
N TYR A 54 5.89 -1.07 4.17
CA TYR A 54 4.91 0.01 4.29
C TYR A 54 4.44 0.48 2.92
N GLU A 55 3.22 1.00 2.85
CA GLU A 55 2.77 1.69 1.62
C GLU A 55 3.64 2.92 1.32
N ALA A 56 4.13 3.60 2.36
CA ALA A 56 5.06 4.72 2.23
C ALA A 56 6.46 4.32 1.71
N SER A 57 6.82 3.03 1.67
CA SER A 57 8.16 2.59 1.26
C SER A 57 8.45 2.86 -0.23
N PHE A 58 7.43 2.86 -1.09
CA PHE A 58 7.61 3.27 -2.49
C PHE A 58 7.03 4.67 -2.68
N VAL A 59 7.87 5.58 -3.17
CA VAL A 59 7.48 6.95 -3.47
C VAL A 59 7.43 7.19 -4.98
N PRO A 60 6.26 7.49 -5.55
CA PRO A 60 6.15 7.83 -6.97
C PRO A 60 6.97 9.06 -7.33
N ALA A 61 7.44 9.10 -8.58
CA ALA A 61 8.20 10.22 -9.12
C ALA A 61 7.51 11.57 -8.93
N ALA A 62 6.19 11.59 -9.10
CA ALA A 62 5.36 12.79 -8.95
C ALA A 62 5.38 13.40 -7.54
N LEU A 63 5.80 12.66 -6.51
CA LEU A 63 5.90 13.13 -5.12
C LEU A 63 7.34 13.49 -4.71
N CYS A 64 8.33 13.20 -5.57
CA CYS A 64 9.72 13.54 -5.29
C CYS A 64 9.97 15.04 -5.53
N ARG A 65 10.78 15.66 -4.66
CA ARG A 65 11.12 17.09 -4.67
C ARG A 65 12.63 17.27 -4.57
N GLY A 66 13.11 18.50 -4.74
CA GLY A 66 14.52 18.84 -4.52
C GLY A 66 15.49 18.04 -5.39
N ALA A 67 16.59 17.57 -4.80
CA ALA A 67 17.58 16.77 -5.51
C ALA A 67 17.06 15.37 -5.85
N VAL A 68 16.12 14.84 -5.05
CA VAL A 68 15.50 13.51 -5.28
C VAL A 68 14.78 13.46 -6.63
N ALA A 69 14.09 14.54 -7.01
CA ALA A 69 13.41 14.64 -8.30
C ALA A 69 14.36 14.44 -9.50
N LYS A 70 15.63 14.86 -9.36
CA LYS A 70 16.65 14.79 -10.42
C LYS A 70 17.18 13.37 -10.63
N TRP A 71 17.09 12.50 -9.64
CA TRP A 71 17.59 11.12 -9.73
C TRP A 71 16.85 10.30 -10.78
N MET A 72 15.58 10.62 -11.03
CA MET A 72 14.73 9.92 -12.00
C MET A 72 14.91 10.44 -13.43
N MET A 73 15.58 11.59 -13.59
CA MET A 73 15.87 12.24 -14.88
C MET A 73 17.26 11.89 -15.41
N THR A 74 18.05 11.13 -14.65
CA THR A 74 19.40 10.72 -15.06
C THR A 74 19.39 9.25 -15.49
N PRO A 75 19.19 8.94 -16.78
CA PRO A 75 19.11 7.56 -17.24
C PRO A 75 20.49 6.90 -17.13
N GLY A 76 20.61 5.89 -16.27
CA GLY A 76 21.81 5.07 -16.17
C GLY A 76 21.87 4.25 -14.89
N TYR A 77 22.16 2.95 -15.02
CA TYR A 77 22.28 2.01 -13.89
C TYR A 77 23.30 2.48 -12.84
N SER A 78 24.42 3.07 -13.29
CA SER A 78 25.46 3.62 -12.42
C SER A 78 25.01 4.84 -11.60
N GLY A 79 24.24 5.75 -12.20
CA GLY A 79 23.68 6.93 -11.52
C GLY A 79 22.63 6.56 -10.47
N LEU A 80 21.79 5.57 -10.76
CA LEU A 80 20.76 5.07 -9.84
C LEU A 80 21.35 4.23 -8.69
N LEU A 81 22.48 3.55 -8.90
CA LEU A 81 23.23 2.92 -7.81
C LEU A 81 23.92 3.95 -6.90
N ALA A 82 24.38 5.08 -7.44
CA ALA A 82 25.07 6.12 -6.69
C ALA A 82 24.17 6.88 -5.69
N VAL A 83 22.85 6.70 -5.77
CA VAL A 83 21.88 7.28 -4.82
C VAL A 83 21.50 6.32 -3.70
N ARG A 84 21.93 5.06 -3.77
CA ARG A 84 21.69 4.08 -2.71
C ARG A 84 22.23 4.58 -1.38
N ASP A 85 21.48 4.33 -0.32
CA ASP A 85 21.75 4.72 1.07
C ASP A 85 21.82 6.22 1.37
N ARG A 86 21.53 7.08 0.39
CA ARG A 86 21.33 8.52 0.64
C ARG A 86 20.16 8.73 1.59
N VAL A 87 20.33 9.70 2.48
CA VAL A 87 19.29 10.09 3.43
C VAL A 87 18.23 10.91 2.71
N VAL A 88 16.98 10.58 2.98
CA VAL A 88 15.81 11.28 2.47
C VAL A 88 14.79 11.48 3.58
N TYR A 89 13.90 12.44 3.40
CA TYR A 89 12.85 12.80 4.34
C TYR A 89 11.51 12.71 3.62
N ALA A 90 10.67 11.80 4.12
CA ALA A 90 9.30 11.60 3.67
C ALA A 90 8.38 12.49 4.52
N ALA A 91 7.85 13.56 3.94
CA ALA A 91 6.90 14.42 4.61
C ALA A 91 5.55 13.71 4.73
N MET A 92 4.99 13.70 5.94
CA MET A 92 3.75 13.00 6.24
C MET A 92 2.64 13.98 6.57
N ASN A 93 1.42 13.65 6.15
CA ASN A 93 0.21 14.26 6.64
C ASN A 93 -0.63 13.20 7.35
N ILE A 94 -1.42 13.60 8.35
CA ILE A 94 -2.37 12.70 9.00
C ILE A 94 -3.71 12.88 8.29
N ASN A 95 -4.21 11.83 7.68
CA ASN A 95 -5.51 11.86 7.02
C ASN A 95 -6.65 11.91 8.06
N PRO A 96 -7.90 12.18 7.64
CA PRO A 96 -9.04 12.24 8.56
C PRO A 96 -9.31 10.94 9.34
N HIS A 97 -8.69 9.83 8.94
CA HIS A 97 -8.80 8.52 9.61
C HIS A 97 -7.63 8.22 10.56
N GLY A 98 -6.75 9.19 10.82
CA GLY A 98 -5.61 9.02 11.73
C GLY A 98 -4.42 8.28 11.13
N LEU A 99 -4.43 7.97 9.83
CA LEU A 99 -3.34 7.29 9.15
C LEU A 99 -2.36 8.32 8.57
N ALA A 100 -1.07 8.00 8.64
CA ALA A 100 -0.03 8.80 8.04
C ALA A 100 0.08 8.52 6.53
N GLU A 101 -0.15 9.56 5.73
CA GLU A 101 -0.05 9.55 4.28
C GLU A 101 1.17 10.36 3.82
N LEU A 102 1.91 9.77 2.87
CA LEU A 102 3.06 10.40 2.25
C LEU A 102 2.61 11.55 1.33
N THR A 103 3.15 12.74 1.57
CA THR A 103 2.88 13.93 0.74
C THR A 103 4.02 14.25 -0.22
N SER A 104 5.27 14.05 0.22
CA SER A 104 6.45 14.28 -0.62
C SER A 104 7.69 13.58 -0.09
N LEU A 105 8.70 13.44 -0.94
CA LEU A 105 10.03 12.94 -0.59
C LEU A 105 11.10 13.94 -1.04
N SER A 106 11.97 14.34 -0.13
CA SER A 106 13.05 15.31 -0.36
C SER A 106 14.36 14.85 0.27
N ASP A 107 15.47 15.42 -0.17
CA ASP A 107 16.81 15.26 0.43
C ASP A 107 17.01 16.18 1.66
N THR A 108 16.11 17.13 1.85
CA THR A 108 16.05 18.03 3.01
C THR A 108 14.78 17.79 3.84
N PRO A 109 14.84 17.97 5.17
CA PRO A 109 13.66 17.83 6.02
C PRO A 109 12.63 18.92 5.69
N PRO A 110 11.32 18.63 5.80
CA PRO A 110 10.30 19.65 5.60
C PRO A 110 10.38 20.72 6.71
N ALA A 111 9.97 21.95 6.37
CA ALA A 111 9.99 23.06 7.32
C ALA A 111 9.00 22.87 8.48
N THR A 112 7.88 22.18 8.22
CA THR A 112 6.80 21.94 9.18
C THR A 112 6.22 20.54 8.99
N GLY A 113 5.55 20.05 10.03
CA GLY A 113 4.86 18.76 10.02
C GLY A 113 5.76 17.55 10.32
N PRO A 114 5.15 16.38 10.58
CA PRO A 114 5.89 15.16 10.84
C PRO A 114 6.59 14.66 9.56
N CYS A 115 7.77 14.07 9.72
CA CYS A 115 8.49 13.43 8.61
C CYS A 115 9.14 12.12 9.04
N LEU A 116 9.25 11.18 8.11
CA LEU A 116 10.07 9.99 8.30
C LEU A 116 11.40 10.16 7.60
N ARG A 117 12.48 10.09 8.38
CA ARG A 117 13.83 10.00 7.86
C ARG A 117 14.08 8.57 7.39
N GLY A 118 14.44 8.43 6.13
CA GLY A 118 14.74 7.14 5.52
C GLY A 118 16.05 7.13 4.74
N ARG A 119 16.33 5.99 4.15
CA ARG A 119 17.44 5.77 3.23
C ARG A 119 16.94 5.15 1.93
N VAL A 120 17.48 5.61 0.82
CA VAL A 120 17.19 5.06 -0.50
C VAL A 120 17.67 3.61 -0.59
N VAL A 121 16.77 2.70 -0.94
CA VAL A 121 17.08 1.30 -1.25
C VAL A 121 17.41 1.17 -2.74
N SER A 122 16.55 1.75 -3.58
CA SER A 122 16.70 1.82 -5.03
C SER A 122 15.90 3.00 -5.56
N ALA A 123 16.25 3.46 -6.77
CA ALA A 123 15.49 4.47 -7.50
C ALA A 123 15.47 4.07 -8.98
N ASP A 124 14.40 4.44 -9.66
CA ASP A 124 14.23 4.28 -11.11
C ASP A 124 13.37 5.42 -11.66
N THR A 125 12.96 5.35 -12.91
CA THR A 125 12.15 6.40 -13.57
C THR A 125 10.73 6.49 -13.01
N SER A 126 10.23 5.45 -12.34
CA SER A 126 8.88 5.41 -11.76
C SER A 126 8.83 5.95 -10.33
N GLY A 127 9.93 5.86 -9.60
CA GLY A 127 10.00 6.36 -8.23
C GLY A 127 11.22 5.91 -7.43
N VAL A 128 11.09 6.02 -6.11
CA VAL A 128 12.16 5.74 -5.14
C VAL A 128 11.65 4.77 -4.07
N ASN A 129 12.38 3.68 -3.86
CA ASN A 129 12.17 2.79 -2.72
C ASN A 129 12.98 3.28 -1.53
N VAL A 130 12.33 3.43 -0.38
CA VAL A 130 12.90 3.98 0.86
C VAL A 130 12.69 3.01 2.01
N ARG A 131 13.74 2.83 2.82
CA ARG A 131 13.69 2.17 4.13
C ARG A 131 13.79 3.20 5.25
N TYR A 132 12.97 3.06 6.28
CA TYR A 132 12.84 3.97 7.42
C TYR A 132 13.48 3.41 8.70
N GLY A 133 13.96 2.17 8.70
CA GLY A 133 14.59 1.54 9.87
C GLY A 133 13.59 0.94 10.86
N ILE A 134 12.35 0.74 10.40
CA ILE A 134 11.21 0.16 11.13
C ILE A 134 10.63 -1.06 10.39
N GLU A 135 11.35 -1.61 9.41
CA GLU A 135 10.93 -2.75 8.59
C GLU A 135 11.10 -4.11 9.29
N ALA A 136 11.64 -4.14 10.51
CA ALA A 136 11.86 -5.37 11.26
C ALA A 136 11.20 -5.27 12.63
N LEU A 137 10.17 -6.09 12.84
CA LEU A 137 9.51 -6.26 14.14
C LEU A 137 10.10 -7.48 14.84
N PHE A 138 11.01 -7.23 15.78
CA PHE A 138 11.67 -8.27 16.56
C PHE A 138 10.73 -8.80 17.64
N MET A 139 10.55 -10.12 17.69
CA MET A 139 9.71 -10.78 18.67
C MET A 139 10.19 -12.20 18.94
N HIS A 140 9.74 -12.80 20.05
CA HIS A 140 10.03 -14.23 20.30
C HIS A 140 9.43 -15.10 19.19
N LYS A 141 10.10 -16.22 18.87
CA LYS A 141 9.71 -17.14 17.78
C LYS A 141 8.23 -17.56 17.85
N SER A 142 7.69 -17.82 19.03
CA SER A 142 6.29 -18.21 19.20
C SER A 142 5.30 -17.06 18.93
N ALA A 143 5.68 -15.82 19.22
CA ALA A 143 4.89 -14.64 18.87
C ALA A 143 4.92 -14.40 17.35
N ALA A 144 6.07 -14.62 16.71
CA ALA A 144 6.22 -14.57 15.26
C ALA A 144 5.29 -15.56 14.55
N GLN A 145 5.27 -16.82 15.00
CA GLN A 145 4.37 -17.85 14.46
C GLN A 145 2.90 -17.47 14.63
N LYS A 146 2.50 -16.94 15.80
CA LYS A 146 1.12 -16.47 16.00
C LYS A 146 0.76 -15.31 15.07
N MET A 147 1.71 -14.42 14.78
CA MET A 147 1.51 -13.30 13.85
C MET A 147 1.33 -13.81 12.42
N GLU A 148 2.12 -14.80 11.98
CA GLU A 148 1.98 -15.47 10.67
C GLU A 148 0.62 -16.15 10.54
N GLU A 149 0.22 -16.95 11.53
CA GLU A 149 -1.10 -17.60 11.54
C GLU A 149 -2.23 -16.58 11.49
N THR A 150 -2.08 -15.46 12.21
CA THR A 150 -3.07 -14.38 12.20
C THR A 150 -3.13 -13.70 10.84
N SER A 151 -1.99 -13.46 10.19
CA SER A 151 -1.92 -12.89 8.84
C SER A 151 -2.63 -13.78 7.81
N VAL A 152 -2.41 -15.11 7.89
CA VAL A 152 -3.11 -16.10 7.04
C VAL A 152 -4.61 -16.10 7.33
N LYS A 153 -5.01 -16.13 8.61
CA LYS A 153 -6.43 -16.11 9.02
C LYS A 153 -7.12 -14.81 8.61
N LYS A 154 -6.43 -13.67 8.72
CA LYS A 154 -6.89 -12.32 8.37
C LYS A 154 -6.47 -11.93 6.96
N ALA A 155 -6.58 -12.86 6.01
CA ALA A 155 -6.19 -12.64 4.64
C ALA A 155 -6.82 -11.35 4.07
N GLY A 156 -5.99 -10.47 3.53
CA GLY A 156 -6.40 -9.20 2.93
C GLY A 156 -6.62 -8.05 3.91
N ALA A 157 -6.49 -8.26 5.23
CA ALA A 157 -6.50 -7.18 6.21
C ALA A 157 -5.08 -6.61 6.37
N PRO A 158 -4.85 -5.31 6.11
CA PRO A 158 -3.56 -4.70 6.39
C PRO A 158 -3.32 -4.56 7.90
N MET A 159 -2.06 -4.45 8.28
CA MET A 159 -1.66 -4.13 9.65
C MET A 159 -1.31 -2.65 9.74
N ASP A 160 -1.89 -1.98 10.71
CA ASP A 160 -1.57 -0.61 11.08
C ASP A 160 -0.48 -0.63 12.16
N VAL A 161 0.61 0.08 11.90
CA VAL A 161 1.81 0.10 12.72
C VAL A 161 1.95 1.48 13.33
N THR A 162 1.79 1.56 14.65
CA THR A 162 2.02 2.80 15.38
C THR A 162 3.52 2.98 15.58
N VAL A 163 4.02 4.16 15.20
CA VAL A 163 5.41 4.56 15.38
C VAL A 163 5.49 5.90 16.10
N ALA A 164 6.50 6.08 16.94
CA ALA A 164 6.84 7.38 17.52
C ALA A 164 7.96 8.03 16.69
N VAL A 165 7.75 9.27 16.26
CA VAL A 165 8.67 9.99 15.37
C VAL A 165 9.32 11.15 16.09
N GLY A 166 10.65 11.16 16.15
CA GLY A 166 11.41 12.26 16.72
C GLY A 166 11.51 13.47 15.78
N SER A 167 11.96 14.62 16.30
CA SER A 167 12.17 15.84 15.51
C SER A 167 13.16 15.70 14.35
N SER A 168 14.06 14.71 14.42
CA SER A 168 15.00 14.35 13.34
C SER A 168 14.40 13.42 12.27
N GLY A 169 13.13 13.06 12.41
CA GLY A 169 12.41 12.12 11.56
C GLY A 169 12.70 10.64 11.83
N ILE A 170 13.52 10.32 12.83
CA ILE A 170 13.76 8.92 13.23
C ILE A 170 12.47 8.35 13.84
N ALA A 171 12.02 7.22 13.31
CA ALA A 171 10.86 6.49 13.81
C ALA A 171 11.26 5.30 14.70
N VAL A 172 10.43 5.03 15.71
CA VAL A 172 10.54 3.89 16.61
C VAL A 172 9.20 3.17 16.63
N LEU A 173 9.22 1.85 16.37
CA LEU A 173 8.04 0.99 16.44
C LEU A 173 7.46 0.97 17.86
N LYS A 174 6.13 1.05 17.97
CA LYS A 174 5.41 1.04 19.24
C LYS A 174 4.44 -0.11 19.36
N ASP A 175 3.53 -0.19 18.40
CA ASP A 175 2.42 -1.13 18.46
C ASP A 175 1.94 -1.49 17.06
N THR A 176 1.19 -2.58 16.96
CA THR A 176 0.61 -3.08 15.71
C THR A 176 -0.82 -3.53 15.94
N ALA A 177 -1.73 -3.11 15.07
CA ALA A 177 -3.13 -3.52 15.08
C ALA A 177 -3.53 -4.00 13.68
N TRP A 178 -4.31 -5.07 13.60
CA TRP A 178 -4.89 -5.51 12.33
C TRP A 178 -6.14 -4.71 12.03
N GLU A 179 -6.30 -4.26 10.79
CA GLU A 179 -7.57 -3.69 10.35
C GLU A 179 -8.70 -4.72 10.47
N PRO A 180 -9.87 -4.33 10.99
CA PRO A 180 -11.01 -5.23 11.12
C PRO A 180 -11.59 -5.64 9.76
N LEU A 181 -11.42 -4.82 8.71
CA LEU A 181 -11.90 -5.14 7.37
C LEU A 181 -10.75 -5.62 6.47
N GLY A 182 -10.88 -6.82 5.92
CA GLY A 182 -9.95 -7.33 4.91
C GLY A 182 -10.55 -7.35 3.51
N ILE A 183 -9.70 -7.17 2.49
CA ILE A 183 -10.07 -7.23 1.07
C ILE A 183 -9.27 -8.31 0.33
N THR A 184 -9.98 -9.19 -0.36
CA THR A 184 -9.40 -10.24 -1.22
C THR A 184 -10.11 -10.24 -2.56
N PHE A 185 -9.57 -10.93 -3.56
CA PHE A 185 -10.27 -11.15 -4.82
C PHE A 185 -9.96 -12.53 -5.39
N ALA A 186 -10.87 -13.02 -6.22
CA ALA A 186 -10.68 -14.17 -7.08
C ALA A 186 -10.90 -13.72 -8.53
N LEU A 187 -9.94 -14.03 -9.42
CA LEU A 187 -10.06 -13.74 -10.84
C LEU A 187 -11.09 -14.68 -11.48
N ASP A 188 -11.78 -14.20 -12.51
CA ASP A 188 -12.72 -15.03 -13.26
C ASP A 188 -12.02 -16.26 -13.86
N PRO A 189 -12.71 -17.42 -13.88
CA PRO A 189 -12.16 -18.61 -14.50
C PRO A 189 -11.81 -18.37 -15.97
N ARG A 190 -10.63 -18.83 -16.37
CA ARG A 190 -10.25 -18.87 -17.79
C ARG A 190 -11.21 -19.78 -18.54
N PRO A 191 -11.92 -19.31 -19.59
CA PRO A 191 -12.59 -20.22 -20.50
C PRO A 191 -11.62 -21.30 -20.98
N ARG A 192 -12.07 -22.56 -20.98
CA ARG A 192 -11.25 -23.67 -21.50
C ARG A 192 -10.98 -23.42 -22.98
N ARG A 193 -9.70 -23.38 -23.35
CA ARG A 193 -9.31 -23.37 -24.76
C ARG A 193 -9.32 -24.78 -25.32
N ASP A 194 -9.66 -24.87 -26.59
CA ASP A 194 -9.44 -26.08 -27.37
C ASP A 194 -7.94 -26.40 -27.41
N ASN A 195 -7.60 -27.69 -27.34
CA ASN A 195 -6.23 -28.16 -27.48
C ASN A 195 -5.62 -27.80 -28.84
N ASN A 196 -6.46 -27.63 -29.86
CA ASN A 196 -6.08 -27.25 -31.22
C ASN A 196 -5.99 -25.74 -31.44
N ASP A 197 -6.28 -24.91 -30.43
CA ASP A 197 -6.14 -23.45 -30.55
C ASP A 197 -4.65 -23.08 -30.75
N PRO A 198 -4.26 -22.51 -31.90
CA PRO A 198 -2.88 -22.10 -32.16
C PRO A 198 -2.38 -21.04 -31.17
N GLN A 199 -3.29 -20.31 -30.50
CA GLN A 199 -2.98 -19.31 -29.49
C GLN A 199 -3.10 -19.84 -28.05
N ARG A 200 -3.20 -21.15 -27.82
CA ARG A 200 -3.33 -21.76 -26.48
C ARG A 200 -2.29 -21.30 -25.44
N TRP A 201 -1.09 -20.94 -25.90
CA TRP A 201 0.02 -20.48 -25.07
C TRP A 201 -0.05 -19.00 -24.70
N GLN A 202 -0.90 -18.21 -25.36
CA GLN A 202 -1.08 -16.79 -25.03
C GLN A 202 -1.87 -16.66 -23.72
N PRO A 203 -1.58 -15.71 -22.83
CA PRO A 203 -2.45 -15.41 -21.69
C PRO A 203 -3.86 -15.06 -22.17
N GLN A 204 -4.87 -15.45 -21.39
CA GLN A 204 -6.23 -14.96 -21.64
C GLN A 204 -6.39 -13.61 -20.94
N PRO A 205 -7.02 -12.63 -21.61
CA PRO A 205 -7.20 -11.32 -21.02
C PRO A 205 -8.14 -11.42 -19.82
N LEU A 206 -7.92 -10.58 -18.82
CA LEU A 206 -8.75 -10.52 -17.63
C LEU A 206 -10.13 -9.91 -17.96
N THR A 207 -11.21 -10.67 -17.82
CA THR A 207 -12.60 -10.21 -18.08
C THR A 207 -13.24 -9.58 -16.86
N GLY A 208 -12.90 -10.06 -15.67
CA GLY A 208 -13.48 -9.62 -14.42
C GLY A 208 -12.87 -10.36 -13.24
N LEU A 209 -13.31 -9.99 -12.05
CA LEU A 209 -12.97 -10.65 -10.80
C LEU A 209 -14.07 -10.45 -9.77
N THR A 210 -14.09 -11.28 -8.74
CA THR A 210 -14.94 -11.11 -7.57
C THR A 210 -14.11 -10.66 -6.38
N VAL A 211 -14.38 -9.46 -5.88
CA VAL A 211 -13.82 -8.95 -4.63
C VAL A 211 -14.61 -9.52 -3.47
N THR A 212 -13.93 -9.83 -2.36
CA THR A 212 -14.56 -10.20 -1.10
C THR A 212 -14.04 -9.33 0.04
N LEU A 213 -14.96 -8.65 0.70
CA LEU A 213 -14.74 -7.91 1.94
C LEU A 213 -15.09 -8.82 3.11
N HIS A 214 -14.21 -8.92 4.11
CA HIS A 214 -14.39 -9.80 5.26
C HIS A 214 -14.19 -9.01 6.56
N ASN A 215 -15.19 -9.03 7.44
CA ASN A 215 -15.08 -8.48 8.78
C ASN A 215 -14.38 -9.48 9.71
N TYR A 216 -13.09 -9.25 9.99
CA TYR A 216 -12.28 -9.95 10.99
C TYR A 216 -12.33 -9.32 12.38
N GLY A 217 -13.07 -8.22 12.55
CA GLY A 217 -13.31 -7.56 13.83
C GLY A 217 -14.28 -8.33 14.72
N ASP A 218 -14.38 -7.86 15.96
CA ASP A 218 -15.30 -8.34 16.99
C ASP A 218 -16.60 -7.53 17.05
N GLN A 219 -16.69 -6.44 16.29
CA GLN A 219 -17.86 -5.56 16.19
C GLN A 219 -18.50 -5.63 14.80
N GLU A 220 -19.77 -5.23 14.72
CA GLU A 220 -20.43 -5.00 13.43
C GLU A 220 -19.80 -3.78 12.72
N LEU A 221 -19.64 -3.87 11.41
CA LEU A 221 -19.24 -2.75 10.56
C LEU A 221 -20.11 -2.74 9.32
N ALA A 222 -20.17 -1.62 8.60
CA ALA A 222 -20.89 -1.53 7.33
C ALA A 222 -19.94 -1.26 6.15
N VAL A 223 -20.33 -1.78 5.00
CA VAL A 223 -19.71 -1.50 3.70
C VAL A 223 -20.80 -1.03 2.73
N VAL A 224 -20.47 -0.06 1.89
CA VAL A 224 -21.30 0.38 0.77
C VAL A 224 -20.97 -0.43 -0.48
N ASP A 225 -21.96 -1.03 -1.12
CA ASP A 225 -21.89 -1.71 -2.41
C ASP A 225 -22.74 -0.97 -3.45
N LEU A 226 -22.09 -0.06 -4.19
CA LEU A 226 -22.74 0.72 -5.23
C LEU A 226 -22.93 -0.10 -6.52
N PRO A 227 -24.00 0.18 -7.30
CA PRO A 227 -24.23 -0.45 -8.59
C PRO A 227 -23.02 -0.40 -9.53
N GLY A 228 -22.74 -1.53 -10.19
CA GLY A 228 -21.60 -1.68 -11.09
C GLY A 228 -20.25 -1.70 -10.36
N ALA A 229 -20.24 -2.03 -9.07
CA ALA A 229 -19.07 -2.11 -8.19
C ALA A 229 -18.33 -0.76 -8.04
N GLN A 230 -19.07 0.36 -8.12
CA GLN A 230 -18.50 1.71 -8.08
C GLN A 230 -18.06 2.18 -6.68
N SER A 231 -18.18 1.31 -5.68
CA SER A 231 -17.50 1.45 -4.38
C SER A 231 -16.01 1.15 -4.45
N PHE A 232 -15.52 0.60 -5.56
CA PHE A 232 -14.11 0.28 -5.76
C PHE A 232 -13.44 1.23 -6.74
N ARG A 233 -12.11 1.27 -6.69
CA ARG A 233 -11.23 2.01 -7.61
C ARG A 233 -10.10 1.12 -8.06
N LEU A 234 -9.65 1.31 -9.29
CA LEU A 234 -8.37 0.77 -9.75
C LEU A 234 -7.25 1.76 -9.43
N VAL A 235 -6.33 1.33 -8.58
CA VAL A 235 -5.12 2.09 -8.22
C VAL A 235 -3.93 1.44 -8.89
N ARG A 236 -3.04 2.22 -9.50
CA ARG A 236 -1.82 1.68 -10.10
C ARG A 236 -0.97 0.95 -9.06
N ASN A 237 -0.45 -0.23 -9.40
CA ASN A 237 0.56 -0.89 -8.60
C ASN A 237 1.89 -0.13 -8.77
N THR A 238 2.23 0.66 -7.76
CA THR A 238 3.44 1.48 -7.78
C THR A 238 4.71 0.68 -7.46
N ARG A 239 4.57 -0.59 -7.07
CA ARG A 239 5.71 -1.45 -6.69
C ARG A 239 6.50 -2.00 -7.88
N MET A 240 5.87 -2.08 -9.07
CA MET A 240 6.51 -2.53 -10.31
C MET A 240 6.73 -1.33 -11.24
N THR A 241 7.90 -1.30 -11.89
CA THR A 241 8.32 -0.23 -12.79
C THR A 241 7.32 0.00 -13.92
N GLY A 242 6.89 1.25 -14.09
CA GLY A 242 6.29 1.74 -15.34
C GLY A 242 4.77 1.56 -15.46
N GLY A 243 3.98 2.10 -14.53
CA GLY A 243 2.51 2.16 -14.66
C GLY A 243 2.07 3.08 -15.81
N ASN A 244 2.17 2.59 -17.05
CA ASN A 244 1.78 3.27 -18.29
C ASN A 244 0.27 3.37 -18.46
N TYR A 245 -0.50 2.70 -17.60
CA TYR A 245 -1.95 2.65 -17.68
C TYR A 245 -2.56 3.23 -16.40
N VAL A 246 -3.46 4.19 -16.57
CA VAL A 246 -4.25 4.79 -15.48
C VAL A 246 -5.71 4.44 -15.66
N TRP A 247 -6.42 4.25 -14.55
CA TRP A 247 -7.85 4.05 -14.61
C TRP A 247 -8.56 5.32 -15.08
N ALA A 248 -9.40 5.22 -16.11
CA ALA A 248 -10.11 6.38 -16.66
C ALA A 248 -11.06 7.00 -15.63
N GLY A 249 -11.61 6.18 -14.72
CA GLY A 249 -12.50 6.60 -13.65
C GLY A 249 -11.82 7.37 -12.51
N GLU A 250 -10.49 7.52 -12.51
CA GLU A 250 -9.75 8.28 -11.48
C GLU A 250 -10.23 9.75 -11.40
N LYS A 251 -10.69 10.31 -12.53
CA LYS A 251 -11.21 11.69 -12.62
C LYS A 251 -12.74 11.76 -12.51
N THR A 252 -13.44 10.65 -12.44
CA THR A 252 -14.90 10.62 -12.46
C THR A 252 -15.45 10.96 -11.08
N THR A 253 -16.22 12.05 -11.02
CA THR A 253 -16.97 12.47 -9.82
C THR A 253 -18.42 11.97 -9.83
N ASP A 254 -18.89 11.52 -11.00
CA ASP A 254 -20.23 11.00 -11.24
C ASP A 254 -20.33 9.54 -10.78
N ARG A 255 -20.53 9.36 -9.48
CA ARG A 255 -20.83 8.06 -8.87
C ARG A 255 -22.32 8.01 -8.51
N PRO A 256 -22.95 6.82 -8.57
CA PRO A 256 -24.31 6.63 -8.09
C PRO A 256 -24.50 7.22 -6.69
N VAL A 257 -25.65 7.86 -6.48
CA VAL A 257 -26.04 8.35 -5.16
C VAL A 257 -26.35 7.13 -4.29
N PRO A 258 -25.71 6.98 -3.12
CA PRO A 258 -25.96 5.83 -2.25
C PRO A 258 -27.38 5.88 -1.69
N THR A 259 -27.99 4.71 -1.58
CA THR A 259 -29.30 4.47 -0.96
C THR A 259 -29.14 3.55 0.24
N ALA A 260 -30.21 3.39 1.03
CA ALA A 260 -30.21 2.46 2.16
C ALA A 260 -29.96 0.99 1.73
N ALA A 261 -30.34 0.61 0.51
CA ALA A 261 -30.15 -0.75 0.00
C ALA A 261 -28.68 -1.05 -0.35
N ASP A 262 -27.88 -0.01 -0.59
CA ASP A 262 -26.46 -0.15 -0.92
C ASP A 262 -25.59 -0.33 0.33
N ILE A 263 -26.13 -0.16 1.54
CA ILE A 263 -25.41 -0.32 2.79
C ILE A 263 -25.58 -1.74 3.32
N VAL A 264 -24.46 -2.47 3.38
CA VAL A 264 -24.40 -3.86 3.83
C VAL A 264 -23.72 -3.91 5.20
N VAL A 265 -24.47 -4.30 6.23
CA VAL A 265 -23.93 -4.53 7.57
C VAL A 265 -23.29 -5.92 7.64
N LEU A 266 -22.02 -5.95 8.01
CA LEU A 266 -21.20 -7.13 8.20
C LEU A 266 -21.02 -7.42 9.70
N LYS A 267 -21.65 -8.49 10.16
CA LYS A 267 -21.39 -9.07 11.49
C LYS A 267 -19.95 -9.58 11.60
N PRO A 268 -19.40 -9.78 12.82
CA PRO A 268 -18.12 -10.46 13.01
C PRO A 268 -18.05 -11.79 12.23
N GLY A 269 -17.02 -11.94 11.39
CA GLY A 269 -16.80 -13.09 10.51
C GLY A 269 -17.64 -13.11 9.22
N ALA A 270 -18.51 -12.13 9.01
CA ALA A 270 -19.32 -12.04 7.79
C ALA A 270 -18.49 -11.56 6.59
N LYS A 271 -18.88 -12.03 5.41
CA LYS A 271 -18.26 -11.68 4.13
C LYS A 271 -19.30 -11.06 3.20
N HIS A 272 -18.87 -10.07 2.41
CA HIS A 272 -19.63 -9.55 1.27
C HIS A 272 -18.78 -9.66 0.01
N SER A 273 -19.37 -10.17 -1.07
CA SER A 273 -18.67 -10.37 -2.33
C SER A 273 -19.32 -9.55 -3.44
N VAL A 274 -18.49 -8.86 -4.22
CA VAL A 274 -18.91 -7.99 -5.31
C VAL A 274 -18.14 -8.38 -6.57
N HIS A 275 -18.86 -8.63 -7.66
CA HIS A 275 -18.27 -8.95 -8.95
C HIS A 275 -18.00 -7.66 -9.76
N LEU A 276 -16.78 -7.55 -10.29
CA LEU A 276 -16.33 -6.47 -11.14
C LEU A 276 -16.15 -7.00 -12.56
N ASP A 277 -17.01 -6.56 -13.47
CA ASP A 277 -16.94 -6.86 -14.90
C ASP A 277 -16.07 -5.82 -15.60
N PHE A 278 -14.81 -6.16 -15.88
CA PHE A 278 -13.85 -5.28 -16.53
C PHE A 278 -14.08 -5.10 -18.04
N THR A 279 -15.12 -5.69 -18.61
CA THR A 279 -15.55 -5.37 -19.97
C THR A 279 -16.31 -4.04 -20.01
N GLN A 280 -16.89 -3.61 -18.86
CA GLN A 280 -17.70 -2.41 -18.77
C GLN A 280 -16.86 -1.12 -18.86
N PRO A 281 -17.39 -0.05 -19.48
CA PRO A 281 -16.68 1.23 -19.66
C PRO A 281 -16.15 1.88 -18.38
N GLN A 282 -16.83 1.68 -17.23
CA GLN A 282 -16.37 2.29 -15.98
C GLN A 282 -15.00 1.76 -15.51
N TRP A 283 -14.54 0.62 -16.03
CA TRP A 283 -13.27 -0.01 -15.66
C TRP A 283 -12.16 0.19 -16.70
N TRP A 284 -12.43 0.96 -17.76
CA TRP A 284 -11.45 1.20 -18.81
C TRP A 284 -10.26 2.02 -18.31
N VAL A 285 -9.13 1.87 -18.98
CA VAL A 285 -7.85 2.50 -18.65
C VAL A 285 -7.37 3.38 -19.80
N VAL A 286 -6.51 4.35 -19.51
CA VAL A 286 -5.86 5.22 -20.49
C VAL A 286 -4.37 4.92 -20.50
N ASP A 287 -3.79 4.76 -21.70
CA ASP A 287 -2.34 4.70 -21.87
C ASP A 287 -1.75 6.11 -21.73
N THR A 288 -0.96 6.33 -20.68
CA THR A 288 -0.35 7.63 -20.38
C THR A 288 0.69 8.07 -21.41
N ARG A 289 1.16 7.16 -22.27
CA ARG A 289 2.09 7.48 -23.37
C ARG A 289 1.34 7.99 -24.61
N LYS A 290 0.05 7.69 -24.72
CA LYS A 290 -0.83 8.04 -25.85
C LYS A 290 -2.19 8.52 -25.35
N PRO A 291 -2.26 9.61 -24.57
CA PRO A 291 -3.50 10.08 -23.94
C PRO A 291 -4.60 10.42 -24.97
N GLU A 292 -4.23 10.77 -26.20
CA GLU A 292 -5.13 11.06 -27.32
C GLU A 292 -5.92 9.85 -27.82
N ALA A 293 -5.48 8.63 -27.54
CA ALA A 293 -6.17 7.40 -27.96
C ALA A 293 -7.46 7.12 -27.16
N GLY A 294 -7.65 7.82 -26.03
CA GLY A 294 -8.81 7.68 -25.16
C GLY A 294 -8.81 6.39 -24.32
N PRO A 295 -9.86 6.19 -23.50
CA PRO A 295 -9.99 5.02 -22.64
C PRO A 295 -10.18 3.72 -23.43
N MET A 296 -9.58 2.63 -22.97
CA MET A 296 -9.68 1.30 -23.54
C MET A 296 -9.96 0.24 -22.48
N PRO A 297 -10.66 -0.85 -22.84
CA PRO A 297 -10.82 -2.00 -21.96
C PRO A 297 -9.48 -2.66 -21.62
N LEU A 298 -9.36 -3.25 -20.42
CA LEU A 298 -8.15 -3.95 -19.96
C LEU A 298 -7.70 -5.06 -20.92
N GLN A 299 -8.65 -5.68 -21.63
CA GLN A 299 -8.39 -6.78 -22.57
C GLN A 299 -7.66 -6.32 -23.84
N LYS A 300 -7.62 -5.02 -24.12
CA LYS A 300 -6.92 -4.44 -25.29
C LYS A 300 -5.49 -4.01 -24.99
N ILE A 301 -5.02 -4.17 -23.76
CA ILE A 301 -3.64 -3.86 -23.41
C ILE A 301 -2.71 -4.84 -24.14
N PRO A 302 -1.71 -4.36 -24.89
CA PRO A 302 -0.75 -5.23 -25.57
C PRO A 302 -0.07 -6.18 -24.59
N GLN A 303 0.05 -7.46 -24.97
CA GLN A 303 0.60 -8.49 -24.09
C GLN A 303 2.00 -8.16 -23.57
N GLN A 304 2.84 -7.55 -24.42
CA GLN A 304 4.20 -7.09 -24.03
C GLN A 304 4.19 -6.04 -22.91
N ASP A 305 3.08 -5.32 -22.74
CA ASP A 305 2.91 -4.24 -21.79
C ASP A 305 2.08 -4.67 -20.56
N ALA A 306 1.69 -5.94 -20.45
CA ALA A 306 0.80 -6.39 -19.38
C ALA A 306 1.39 -6.22 -17.98
N TRP A 307 2.71 -6.35 -17.81
CA TRP A 307 3.39 -6.07 -16.53
C TRP A 307 3.40 -4.58 -16.18
N SER A 308 3.35 -3.71 -17.19
CA SER A 308 3.19 -2.25 -17.03
C SER A 308 1.73 -1.86 -16.72
N ALA A 309 0.80 -2.80 -16.86
CA ALA A 309 -0.62 -2.68 -16.55
C ALA A 309 -0.97 -3.50 -15.29
N SER A 310 -0.33 -3.13 -14.17
CA SER A 310 -0.58 -3.72 -12.86
C SER A 310 -1.39 -2.76 -11.97
N PHE A 311 -2.42 -3.29 -11.35
CA PHE A 311 -3.39 -2.53 -10.55
C PHE A 311 -3.65 -3.23 -9.20
N ARG A 312 -4.12 -2.45 -8.25
CA ARG A 312 -4.76 -2.90 -7.00
C ARG A 312 -6.19 -2.40 -7.00
N LEU A 313 -7.06 -3.13 -6.33
CA LEU A 313 -8.39 -2.64 -6.00
C LEU A 313 -8.34 -1.92 -4.67
N GLU A 314 -8.84 -0.70 -4.67
CA GLU A 314 -9.06 0.07 -3.45
C GLU A 314 -10.56 0.13 -3.19
N TYR A 315 -10.97 -0.32 -2.02
CA TYR A 315 -12.30 -0.05 -1.49
C TYR A 315 -12.36 1.41 -1.05
N ALA A 316 -13.22 2.19 -1.70
CA ALA A 316 -13.37 3.63 -1.52
C ALA A 316 -14.87 3.97 -1.49
N PRO A 317 -15.53 3.83 -0.32
CA PRO A 317 -16.95 4.13 -0.18
C PRO A 317 -17.22 5.62 -0.44
N PRO A 318 -18.49 6.01 -0.69
CA PRO A 318 -18.88 7.42 -0.75
C PRO A 318 -18.45 8.18 0.51
N SER A 319 -18.27 9.49 0.38
CA SER A 319 -17.87 10.33 1.52
C SER A 319 -18.94 10.35 2.61
N VAL A 320 -18.54 10.67 3.84
CA VAL A 320 -19.44 10.76 5.00
C VAL A 320 -20.61 11.70 4.74
N GLU A 321 -20.40 12.78 3.97
CA GLU A 321 -21.46 13.71 3.59
C GLU A 321 -22.50 13.07 2.68
N LYS A 322 -22.09 12.20 1.74
CA LYS A 322 -23.00 11.55 0.77
C LYS A 322 -23.86 10.47 1.39
N ILE A 323 -23.42 9.85 2.48
CA ILE A 323 -24.17 8.82 3.21
C ILE A 323 -24.90 9.36 4.44
N ARG A 324 -24.80 10.65 4.72
CA ARG A 324 -25.37 11.26 5.91
C ARG A 324 -26.89 11.05 5.93
N GLY A 325 -27.41 10.51 7.03
CA GLY A 325 -28.83 10.23 7.21
C GLY A 325 -29.31 8.90 6.64
N LEU A 326 -28.43 8.12 5.99
CA LEU A 326 -28.71 6.73 5.65
C LEU A 326 -28.54 5.83 6.88
N PRO A 327 -29.27 4.70 6.97
CA PRO A 327 -29.13 3.77 8.09
C PRO A 327 -27.72 3.17 8.16
N HIS A 328 -27.22 2.96 9.38
CA HIS A 328 -25.89 2.38 9.64
C HIS A 328 -24.70 3.16 9.06
N ALA A 329 -24.90 4.44 8.70
CA ALA A 329 -23.84 5.28 8.16
C ALA A 329 -22.65 5.46 9.12
N ASP A 330 -22.91 5.41 10.42
CA ASP A 330 -21.93 5.47 11.50
C ASP A 330 -21.03 4.22 11.58
N LEU A 331 -21.52 3.07 11.09
CA LEU A 331 -20.76 1.82 11.04
C LEU A 331 -19.86 1.72 9.80
N ILE A 332 -19.99 2.64 8.83
CA ILE A 332 -19.26 2.54 7.55
C ILE A 332 -17.77 2.77 7.76
N ARG A 333 -16.97 1.81 7.32
CA ARG A 333 -15.50 1.93 7.34
C ARG A 333 -14.99 2.74 6.15
N HIS A 334 -14.48 3.94 6.40
CA HIS A 334 -14.05 4.87 5.35
C HIS A 334 -12.57 4.87 4.94
N ALA A 335 -11.64 4.31 5.74
CA ALA A 335 -10.23 4.41 5.33
C ALA A 335 -9.94 3.53 4.12
N PRO A 336 -8.94 3.94 3.31
CA PRO A 336 -8.52 3.19 2.14
C PRO A 336 -8.13 1.76 2.49
N LEU A 337 -8.74 0.80 1.82
CA LEU A 337 -8.42 -0.62 1.97
C LEU A 337 -8.07 -1.19 0.60
N ARG A 338 -6.82 -1.65 0.44
CA ARG A 338 -6.25 -2.06 -0.85
C ARG A 338 -6.00 -3.55 -0.93
N SER A 339 -6.32 -4.15 -2.07
CA SER A 339 -6.02 -5.54 -2.37
C SER A 339 -4.55 -5.76 -2.72
N ARG A 340 -4.18 -7.03 -2.86
CA ARG A 340 -3.00 -7.44 -3.63
C ARG A 340 -3.06 -6.87 -5.04
N ALA A 341 -1.90 -6.78 -5.69
CA ALA A 341 -1.87 -6.34 -7.08
C ALA A 341 -2.20 -7.50 -8.02
N PHE A 342 -2.81 -7.16 -9.14
CA PHE A 342 -3.01 -8.04 -10.29
C PHE A 342 -2.63 -7.30 -11.56
N ASN A 343 -2.43 -8.02 -12.64
CA ASN A 343 -2.18 -7.43 -13.96
C ASN A 343 -3.23 -7.84 -14.99
N ALA A 344 -3.24 -7.18 -16.14
CA ALA A 344 -4.20 -7.42 -17.22
C ALA A 344 -4.15 -8.86 -17.80
N ASN A 345 -3.07 -9.60 -17.55
CA ASN A 345 -2.87 -10.99 -17.96
C ASN A 345 -3.11 -12.00 -16.82
N GLN A 346 -3.85 -11.61 -15.78
CA GLN A 346 -4.20 -12.46 -14.64
C GLN A 346 -3.01 -12.88 -13.75
N GLY A 347 -1.86 -12.21 -13.85
CA GLY A 347 -0.80 -12.33 -12.85
C GLY A 347 -1.24 -11.67 -11.54
N VAL A 348 -0.91 -12.27 -10.42
CA VAL A 348 -1.19 -11.75 -9.07
C VAL A 348 0.13 -11.69 -8.31
N ASP A 349 0.42 -10.53 -7.70
CA ASP A 349 1.58 -10.30 -6.85
C ASP A 349 1.39 -10.90 -5.47
#